data_AF-A0A8S4HV57-F1
#
_entry.id   AF-A0A8S4HV57-F1
#
_cell.length_a   1.000
_cell.length_b   1.000
_cell.length_c   1.000
_cell.angle_alpha   90.00
_cell.angle_beta   90.00
_cell.angle_gamma   90.00
#
_symmetry.space_group_name_H-M   'P 1'
#
loop_
_entity.id
_entity.type
_entity.pdbx_description
1 polymer ?
#
loop_
_entity_poly.entity_id
_entity_poly.type
_entity_poly.pdbx_seq_one_letter_code
_entity_poly.pdbx_strand_id
1 'polypeptide(L)'
;MYNSWLRHDVVNVIRHTTIVGPFLLGFFKIIIMFYKKTPAKEIIDEINRDYASYNHMSSTYKNIINRSIANSLKYSEKMWAVVVITCVSAFPIMAAFSTTYSYLVESEPQRYMVHEVMIPYTHPDKRYDSPSFEIIFVYMLYACVIYIINFIGYDGLFSLSINHACLKMEIYCNAFEEALKEDNERKMYLQIVEVINAQNKLKRFVF
;
A
#
# COMPACT_ATOMS: atom_id res chain seq x y z
N MET A 1 19.68 4.24 19.37
CA MET A 1 18.59 5.18 19.75
C MET A 1 18.71 5.65 21.19
N TYR A 2 18.63 4.79 22.22
CA TYR A 2 18.75 5.22 23.64
C TYR A 2 20.04 6.01 23.94
N ASN A 3 21.20 5.50 23.51
CA ASN A 3 22.47 6.21 23.68
C ASN A 3 22.58 7.51 22.85
N SER A 4 21.91 7.59 21.70
CA SER A 4 21.85 8.81 20.87
C SER A 4 20.95 9.87 21.51
N TRP A 5 19.85 9.45 22.13
CA TRP A 5 18.94 10.30 22.90
C TRP A 5 19.63 10.90 24.13
N LEU A 6 20.36 10.08 24.88
CA LEU A 6 21.18 10.54 26.01
C LEU A 6 22.25 11.57 25.60
N ARG A 7 22.74 11.49 24.36
CA ARG A 7 23.74 12.42 23.79
C ARG A 7 23.11 13.65 23.11
N HIS A 8 21.79 13.82 23.18
CA HIS A 8 21.05 14.89 22.49
C HIS A 8 21.28 14.94 20.96
N ASP A 9 21.64 13.80 20.36
CA ASP A 9 21.86 13.68 18.93
C ASP A 9 20.55 13.40 18.20
N VAL A 10 19.74 14.45 18.08
CA VAL A 10 18.40 14.40 17.50
C VAL A 10 18.43 13.96 16.03
N VAL A 11 19.48 14.31 15.29
CA VAL A 11 19.63 13.95 13.87
C VAL A 11 19.79 12.44 13.71
N ASN A 12 20.63 11.79 14.52
CA ASN A 12 20.76 10.34 14.46
C ASN A 12 19.50 9.62 14.98
N VAL A 13 18.80 10.18 15.98
CA VAL A 13 17.50 9.63 16.40
C VAL A 13 16.51 9.64 15.24
N ILE A 14 16.38 10.75 14.50
CA ILE A 14 15.51 10.84 13.32
C ILE A 14 15.90 9.80 12.28
N ARG A 15 17.20 9.68 11.93
CA ARG A 15 17.70 8.70 10.96
C ARG A 15 17.37 7.25 11.33
N HIS A 16 17.47 6.91 12.61
CA HIS A 16 17.07 5.59 13.08
C HIS A 16 15.54 5.39 13.03
N THR A 17 14.75 6.42 13.39
CA THR A 17 13.28 6.34 13.34
C THR A 17 12.78 6.18 11.92
N THR A 18 13.41 6.81 10.92
CA THR A 18 13.02 6.67 9.51
C THR A 18 13.22 5.27 8.95
N ILE A 19 14.00 4.42 9.62
CA ILE A 19 14.24 3.03 9.21
C ILE A 19 13.42 2.08 10.08
N VAL A 20 13.52 2.24 11.41
CA VAL A 20 12.84 1.37 12.38
C VAL A 20 11.33 1.59 12.37
N GLY A 21 10.85 2.82 12.17
CA GLY A 21 9.42 3.13 12.13
C GLY A 21 8.70 2.38 11.01
N PRO A 22 9.09 2.58 9.73
CA PRO A 22 8.53 1.82 8.61
C PRO A 22 8.70 0.30 8.78
N PHE A 23 9.81 -0.16 9.37
CA PHE A 23 10.04 -1.58 9.66
C PHE A 23 8.94 -2.15 10.54
N LEU A 24 8.73 -1.53 11.70
CA LEU A 24 7.73 -1.96 12.66
C LEU A 24 6.32 -1.88 12.07
N LEU A 25 6.03 -0.85 11.27
CA LEU A 25 4.75 -0.74 10.55
C LEU A 25 4.55 -1.88 9.56
N GLY A 26 5.57 -2.23 8.78
CA GLY A 26 5.49 -3.34 7.83
C GLY A 26 5.27 -4.69 8.51
N PHE A 27 5.98 -4.95 9.62
CA PHE A 27 5.78 -6.14 10.45
C PHE A 27 4.38 -6.18 11.07
N PHE A 28 3.90 -5.05 11.58
CA PHE A 28 2.57 -4.93 12.15
C PHE A 28 1.47 -5.23 11.12
N LYS A 29 1.61 -4.71 9.88
CA LYS A 29 0.71 -5.04 8.77
C LYS A 29 0.67 -6.53 8.45
N ILE A 30 1.83 -7.20 8.45
CA ILE A 30 1.90 -8.66 8.23
C ILE A 30 1.18 -9.42 9.35
N ILE A 31 1.41 -9.04 10.60
CA ILE A 31 0.74 -9.65 11.76
C ILE A 31 -0.78 -9.46 11.68
N ILE A 32 -1.24 -8.25 11.32
CA ILE A 32 -2.67 -7.99 11.11
C ILE A 32 -3.23 -8.88 10.02
N MET A 33 -2.59 -8.96 8.85
CA MET A 33 -3.09 -9.81 7.76
C MET A 33 -3.09 -11.29 8.13
N PHE A 34 -2.11 -11.73 8.91
CA PHE A 34 -2.07 -13.10 9.38
C PHE A 34 -3.23 -13.39 10.35
N TYR A 35 -3.49 -12.49 11.31
CA TYR A 35 -4.57 -12.63 12.28
C TYR A 35 -5.96 -12.47 11.64
N LYS A 36 -6.10 -11.56 10.68
CA LYS A 36 -7.34 -11.22 9.97
C LYS A 36 -7.41 -11.87 8.57
N LYS A 37 -6.71 -12.99 8.36
CA LYS A 37 -6.69 -13.67 7.05
C LYS A 37 -8.08 -14.08 6.56
N THR A 38 -8.93 -14.55 7.47
CA THR A 38 -10.28 -15.01 7.16
C THR A 38 -11.17 -13.87 6.68
N PRO A 39 -11.35 -12.76 7.43
CA PRO A 39 -12.14 -11.64 6.94
C PRO A 39 -11.53 -10.97 5.70
N ALA A 40 -10.20 -10.90 5.60
CA ALA A 40 -9.56 -10.39 4.38
C ALA A 40 -9.90 -11.24 3.14
N LYS A 41 -9.90 -12.58 3.30
CA LYS A 41 -10.32 -13.48 2.24
C LYS A 41 -11.80 -13.32 1.91
N GLU A 42 -12.67 -13.17 2.90
CA GLU A 42 -14.10 -12.95 2.69
C GLU A 42 -14.38 -11.67 1.89
N ILE A 43 -13.63 -10.59 2.16
CA ILE A 43 -13.69 -9.34 1.37
C ILE A 43 -13.31 -9.62 -0.09
N ILE A 44 -12.19 -10.31 -0.34
CA ILE A 44 -11.75 -10.64 -1.70
C ILE A 44 -12.80 -11.52 -2.41
N ASP A 45 -13.33 -12.53 -1.71
CA ASP A 45 -14.34 -13.43 -2.26
C ASP A 45 -15.66 -12.68 -2.55
N GLU A 46 -16.04 -11.68 -1.74
CA GLU A 46 -17.18 -10.79 -2.00
C GLU A 46 -16.96 -9.90 -3.22
N ILE A 47 -15.78 -9.26 -3.34
CA ILE A 47 -15.40 -8.47 -4.51
C ILE A 47 -15.51 -9.31 -5.79
N ASN A 48 -15.01 -10.55 -5.76
CA ASN A 48 -15.09 -11.47 -6.89
C ASN A 48 -16.54 -11.85 -7.24
N ARG A 49 -17.38 -12.13 -6.23
CA ARG A 49 -18.82 -12.41 -6.45
C ARG A 49 -19.54 -11.21 -7.05
N ASP A 50 -19.25 -10.01 -6.56
CA ASP A 50 -19.83 -8.77 -7.07
C ASP A 50 -19.44 -8.57 -8.54
N TYR A 51 -18.15 -8.65 -8.88
CA TYR A 51 -17.69 -8.55 -10.27
C TYR A 51 -18.29 -9.62 -11.19
N ALA A 52 -18.49 -10.84 -10.69
CA ALA A 52 -19.18 -11.87 -11.46
C ALA A 52 -20.65 -11.49 -11.73
N SER A 53 -21.35 -10.95 -10.73
CA SER A 53 -22.74 -10.50 -10.87
C SER A 53 -22.89 -9.32 -11.84
N TYR A 54 -21.90 -8.43 -11.88
CA TYR A 54 -21.88 -7.23 -12.71
C TYR A 54 -21.91 -7.53 -14.22
N ASN A 55 -21.45 -8.71 -14.63
CA ASN A 55 -21.53 -9.14 -16.03
C ASN A 55 -22.97 -9.24 -16.56
N HIS A 56 -23.94 -9.44 -15.66
CA HIS A 56 -25.36 -9.58 -16.00
C HIS A 56 -26.15 -8.27 -15.89
N MET A 57 -25.51 -7.17 -15.47
CA MET A 57 -26.18 -5.87 -15.34
C MET A 57 -26.36 -5.15 -16.69
N SER A 58 -27.23 -4.13 -16.70
CA SER A 58 -27.50 -3.30 -17.87
C SER A 58 -26.25 -2.54 -18.33
N SER A 59 -26.25 -2.08 -19.58
CA SER A 59 -25.13 -1.34 -20.19
C SER A 59 -24.78 -0.06 -19.42
N THR A 60 -25.77 0.60 -18.81
CA THR A 60 -25.57 1.82 -18.01
C THR A 60 -24.69 1.52 -16.79
N TYR A 61 -25.03 0.49 -16.02
CA TYR A 61 -24.22 0.06 -14.88
C TYR A 61 -22.84 -0.43 -15.29
N LYS A 62 -22.73 -1.16 -16.41
CA LYS A 62 -21.45 -1.62 -16.94
C LYS A 62 -20.48 -0.48 -17.21
N ASN A 63 -20.95 0.66 -17.71
CA ASN A 63 -20.09 1.82 -17.92
C ASN A 63 -19.54 2.40 -16.61
N ILE A 64 -20.38 2.49 -15.57
CA ILE A 64 -19.97 2.94 -14.23
C ILE A 64 -18.91 2.00 -13.64
N ILE A 65 -19.18 0.70 -13.73
CA ILE A 65 -18.31 -0.37 -13.21
C ILE A 65 -16.96 -0.37 -13.94
N ASN A 66 -16.97 -0.34 -15.28
CA ASN A 66 -15.75 -0.32 -16.08
C ASN A 66 -14.90 0.91 -15.80
N ARG A 67 -15.53 2.08 -15.62
CA ARG A 67 -14.83 3.32 -15.23
C ARG A 67 -14.19 3.18 -13.85
N SER A 68 -14.90 2.62 -12.88
CA SER A 68 -14.38 2.41 -11.53
C SER A 68 -13.23 1.40 -11.48
N ILE A 69 -13.33 0.30 -12.23
CA ILE A 69 -12.23 -0.69 -12.37
C ILE A 69 -11.01 -0.04 -13.02
N ALA A 70 -11.19 0.67 -14.13
CA ALA A 70 -10.09 1.35 -14.82
C ALA A 70 -9.39 2.38 -13.92
N ASN A 71 -10.16 3.14 -13.14
CA ASN A 71 -9.62 4.07 -12.15
C ASN A 71 -8.86 3.30 -11.04
N SER A 72 -9.42 2.24 -10.50
CA SER A 72 -8.76 1.44 -9.46
C SER A 72 -7.42 0.86 -9.93
N LEU A 73 -7.37 0.28 -11.14
CA LEU A 73 -6.12 -0.21 -11.73
C LEU A 73 -5.09 0.89 -11.95
N LYS A 74 -5.53 2.08 -12.38
CA LYS A 74 -4.63 3.21 -12.63
C LYS A 74 -4.10 3.80 -11.33
N TYR A 75 -4.99 4.16 -10.40
CA TYR A 75 -4.66 4.92 -9.20
C TYR A 75 -4.17 4.02 -8.06
N SER A 76 -4.90 2.96 -7.72
CA SER A 76 -4.63 2.13 -6.54
C SER A 76 -3.55 1.07 -6.75
N GLU A 77 -3.34 0.64 -8.00
CA GLU A 77 -2.32 -0.36 -8.32
C GLU A 77 -1.10 0.28 -8.97
N LYS A 78 -1.23 0.81 -10.20
CA LYS A 78 -0.08 1.27 -10.98
C LYS A 78 0.59 2.50 -10.39
N MET A 79 -0.16 3.57 -10.13
CA MET A 79 0.44 4.80 -9.60
C MET A 79 0.91 4.63 -8.17
N TRP A 80 0.18 3.89 -7.33
CA TRP A 80 0.65 3.56 -5.98
C TRP A 80 1.97 2.80 -6.01
N ALA A 81 2.09 1.77 -6.86
CA ALA A 81 3.33 1.04 -7.04
C ALA A 81 4.49 1.94 -7.46
N VAL A 82 4.29 2.83 -8.43
CA VAL A 82 5.31 3.79 -8.88
C VAL A 82 5.75 4.71 -7.74
N VAL A 83 4.81 5.25 -6.95
CA VAL A 83 5.12 6.10 -5.80
C VAL A 83 5.95 5.33 -4.77
N VAL A 84 5.51 4.14 -4.37
CA VAL A 84 6.21 3.32 -3.38
C VAL A 84 7.62 2.95 -3.85
N ILE A 85 7.76 2.47 -5.09
CA ILE A 85 9.07 2.12 -5.66
C ILE A 85 9.97 3.35 -5.68
N THR A 86 9.49 4.49 -6.17
CA THR A 86 10.30 5.71 -6.26
C THR A 86 10.75 6.19 -4.88
N CYS A 87 9.85 6.22 -3.89
CA CYS A 87 10.18 6.64 -2.53
C CYS A 87 11.18 5.71 -1.84
N VAL A 88 11.01 4.39 -1.96
CA VAL A 88 11.91 3.42 -1.33
C VAL A 88 13.26 3.37 -2.04
N SER A 89 13.26 3.45 -3.39
CA SER A 89 14.48 3.41 -4.18
C SER A 89 15.31 4.70 -4.14
N ALA A 90 14.77 5.82 -3.67
CA ALA A 90 15.51 7.07 -3.54
C ALA A 90 16.82 6.91 -2.73
N PHE A 91 16.77 6.19 -1.61
CA PHE A 91 17.93 5.96 -0.75
C PHE A 91 19.03 5.11 -1.42
N PRO A 92 18.74 3.92 -1.97
CA PRO A 92 19.77 3.11 -2.62
C PRO A 92 20.28 3.74 -3.92
N ILE A 93 19.43 4.42 -4.68
CA ILE A 93 19.86 5.16 -5.89
C ILE A 93 20.83 6.27 -5.50
N MET A 94 20.51 7.05 -4.47
CA MET A 94 21.38 8.13 -4.00
C MET A 94 22.72 7.58 -3.50
N ALA A 95 22.71 6.50 -2.72
CA ALA A 95 23.94 5.87 -2.24
C ALA A 95 24.82 5.33 -3.38
N ALA A 96 24.21 4.68 -4.37
CA ALA A 96 24.91 4.18 -5.55
C ALA A 96 25.51 5.33 -6.36
N PHE A 97 24.71 6.36 -6.65
CA PHE A 97 25.15 7.52 -7.42
C PHE A 97 26.29 8.28 -6.72
N SER A 98 26.15 8.58 -5.42
CA SER A 98 27.19 9.28 -4.66
C SER A 98 28.48 8.47 -4.56
N THR A 99 28.37 7.15 -4.37
CA THR A 99 29.55 6.27 -4.37
C THR A 99 30.24 6.28 -5.72
N THR A 100 29.50 6.08 -6.82
CA THR A 100 30.08 6.13 -8.17
C THR A 100 30.70 7.49 -8.47
N TYR A 101 30.04 8.58 -8.13
CA TYR A 101 30.55 9.94 -8.33
C TYR A 101 31.88 10.16 -7.58
N SER A 102 31.94 9.78 -6.30
CA SER A 102 33.15 9.92 -5.49
C SER A 102 34.33 9.14 -6.08
N TYR A 103 34.12 7.91 -6.55
CA TYR A 103 35.16 7.13 -7.22
C TYR A 103 35.62 7.71 -8.57
N LEU A 104 34.77 8.49 -9.25
CA LEU A 104 35.09 9.07 -10.57
C LEU A 104 35.73 10.45 -10.49
N VAL A 105 35.44 11.22 -9.44
CA VAL A 105 35.75 12.66 -9.39
C VAL A 105 36.65 13.04 -8.21
N GLU A 106 36.54 12.36 -7.06
CA GLU A 106 37.24 12.78 -5.85
C GLU A 106 38.64 12.15 -5.76
N SER A 107 39.60 12.93 -5.28
CA SER A 107 40.99 12.48 -5.08
C SER A 107 41.11 11.44 -3.95
N GLU A 108 40.22 11.51 -2.97
CA GLU A 108 40.11 10.55 -1.87
C GLU A 108 38.71 9.90 -1.91
N PRO A 109 38.55 8.77 -2.62
CA PRO A 109 37.25 8.19 -2.85
C PRO A 109 36.61 7.67 -1.56
N GLN A 110 35.32 7.96 -1.39
CA GLN A 110 34.50 7.55 -0.26
C GLN A 110 33.28 6.74 -0.69
N ARG A 111 32.85 5.86 0.21
CA ARG A 111 31.67 5.00 0.00
C ARG A 111 30.48 5.56 0.76
N TYR A 112 29.32 5.61 0.12
CA TYR A 112 28.08 6.10 0.73
C TYR A 112 27.12 4.95 1.00
N MET A 113 26.59 4.88 2.22
CA MET A 113 25.62 3.86 2.61
C MET A 113 24.20 4.27 2.23
N VAL A 114 23.35 3.28 1.91
CA VAL A 114 21.90 3.46 1.66
C VAL A 114 21.25 4.23 2.81
N HIS A 115 21.62 3.89 4.04
CA HIS A 115 21.30 4.65 5.22
C HIS A 115 22.54 4.80 6.10
N GLU A 116 22.82 6.02 6.54
CA GLU A 116 23.90 6.31 7.50
C GLU A 116 23.50 5.87 8.91
N VAL A 117 23.49 4.55 9.12
CA VAL A 117 23.20 3.93 10.40
C VAL A 117 24.51 3.61 11.11
N MET A 118 24.62 4.00 12.37
CA MET A 118 25.73 3.55 13.21
C MET A 118 25.49 2.08 13.57
N ILE A 119 26.39 1.19 13.17
CA ILE A 119 26.32 -0.24 13.51
C ILE A 119 26.69 -0.37 14.99
N PRO A 120 25.83 -0.96 15.83
CA PRO A 120 26.18 -1.23 17.22
C PRO A 120 27.46 -2.08 17.31
N TYR A 121 28.35 -1.74 18.25
CA TYR A 121 29.56 -2.51 18.57
C TYR A 121 30.64 -2.59 17.48
N THR A 122 30.57 -1.78 16.41
CA THR A 122 31.60 -1.69 15.36
C THR A 122 32.24 -0.31 15.34
N HIS A 123 33.56 -0.22 15.07
CA HIS A 123 34.22 1.06 14.86
C HIS A 123 33.58 1.79 13.65
N PRO A 124 33.32 3.10 13.74
CA PRO A 124 32.56 3.85 12.71
C PRO A 124 33.14 3.72 11.30
N ASP A 125 34.46 3.62 11.18
CA ASP A 125 35.15 3.62 9.88
C ASP A 125 35.14 2.23 9.21
N LYS A 126 35.10 1.15 10.01
CA LYS A 126 35.13 -0.23 9.52
C LYS A 126 33.88 -0.65 8.74
N ARG A 127 32.83 0.16 8.78
CA ARG A 127 31.59 -0.09 8.04
C ARG A 127 31.75 0.18 6.54
N TYR A 128 32.71 1.01 6.17
CA TYR A 128 33.00 1.35 4.76
C TYR A 128 34.02 0.39 4.13
N ASP A 129 34.74 -0.36 4.97
CA ASP A 129 35.70 -1.36 4.52
C ASP A 129 35.02 -2.56 3.85
N SER A 130 35.68 -3.10 2.84
CA SER A 130 35.29 -4.38 2.25
C SER A 130 35.71 -5.53 3.17
N PRO A 131 34.88 -6.58 3.36
CA PRO A 131 33.61 -6.90 2.69
C PRO A 131 32.35 -6.38 3.42
N SER A 132 32.51 -5.71 4.56
CA SER A 132 31.41 -5.27 5.42
C SER A 132 30.45 -4.34 4.70
N PHE A 133 30.97 -3.41 3.91
CA PHE A 133 30.17 -2.47 3.14
C PHE A 133 29.24 -3.19 2.16
N GLU A 134 29.78 -4.11 1.36
CA GLU A 134 29.01 -4.82 0.33
C GLU A 134 27.91 -5.69 0.96
N ILE A 135 28.20 -6.37 2.07
CA ILE A 135 27.22 -7.19 2.80
C ILE A 135 26.06 -6.33 3.31
N ILE A 136 26.38 -5.18 3.94
CA ILE A 136 25.36 -4.27 4.48
C ILE A 136 24.55 -3.65 3.35
N PHE A 137 25.19 -3.28 2.24
CA PHE A 137 24.53 -2.74 1.08
C PHE A 137 23.50 -3.72 0.50
N VAL A 138 23.90 -4.98 0.28
CA VAL A 138 23.00 -6.04 -0.20
C VAL A 138 21.86 -6.30 0.79
N TYR A 139 22.15 -6.34 2.08
CA TYR A 139 21.14 -6.50 3.12
C TYR A 139 20.10 -5.36 3.09
N MET A 140 20.55 -4.11 2.95
CA MET A 140 19.65 -2.96 2.88
C MET A 140 18.81 -2.97 1.60
N LEU A 141 19.38 -3.37 0.46
CA LEU A 141 18.62 -3.57 -0.77
C LEU A 141 17.53 -4.63 -0.61
N TYR A 142 17.85 -5.76 0.02
CA TYR A 142 16.88 -6.80 0.32
C TYR A 142 15.74 -6.28 1.21
N ALA A 143 16.07 -5.50 2.25
CA ALA A 143 15.06 -4.85 3.09
C ALA A 143 14.17 -3.88 2.29
N CYS A 144 14.74 -3.08 1.38
CA CYS A 144 13.98 -2.22 0.47
C CYS A 144 12.98 -3.01 -0.39
N VAL A 145 13.37 -4.17 -0.92
CA VAL A 145 12.47 -5.03 -1.72
C VAL A 145 11.30 -5.54 -0.88
N ILE A 146 11.56 -6.01 0.35
CA ILE A 146 10.49 -6.44 1.26
C ILE A 146 9.52 -5.29 1.55
N TYR A 147 10.03 -4.08 1.76
CA TYR A 147 9.18 -2.91 1.97
C TYR A 147 8.28 -2.62 0.78
N ILE A 148 8.83 -2.61 -0.43
CA ILE A 148 8.06 -2.37 -1.64
C ILE A 148 6.89 -3.36 -1.73
N ILE A 149 7.16 -4.65 -1.53
CA ILE A 149 6.11 -5.69 -1.56
C ILE A 149 5.06 -5.45 -0.47
N ASN A 150 5.50 -5.11 0.76
CA ASN A 150 4.60 -4.90 1.89
C ASN A 150 3.65 -3.72 1.67
N PHE A 151 4.18 -2.57 1.25
CA PHE A 151 3.40 -1.35 1.03
C PHE A 151 2.51 -1.45 -0.22
N ILE A 152 2.99 -2.04 -1.31
CA ILE A 152 2.15 -2.26 -2.50
C ILE A 152 1.03 -3.25 -2.18
N GLY A 153 1.34 -4.35 -1.51
CA GLY A 153 0.37 -5.41 -1.23
C GLY A 153 -0.74 -4.98 -0.27
N TYR A 154 -0.39 -4.60 0.96
CA TYR A 154 -1.38 -4.29 1.99
C TYR A 154 -2.18 -3.02 1.64
N ASP A 155 -1.48 -1.93 1.31
CA ASP A 155 -2.15 -0.64 1.08
C ASP A 155 -2.90 -0.65 -0.25
N GLY A 156 -2.39 -1.39 -1.24
CA GLY A 156 -3.11 -1.66 -2.49
C GLY A 156 -4.42 -2.42 -2.24
N LEU A 157 -4.38 -3.52 -1.47
CA LEU A 157 -5.59 -4.28 -1.12
C LEU A 157 -6.61 -3.41 -0.37
N PHE A 158 -6.13 -2.61 0.59
CA PHE A 158 -6.99 -1.68 1.33
C PHE A 158 -7.65 -0.65 0.40
N SER A 159 -6.87 0.00 -0.48
CA SER A 159 -7.38 0.98 -1.43
C SER A 159 -8.38 0.37 -2.41
N LEU A 160 -8.12 -0.82 -2.94
CA LEU A 160 -9.03 -1.55 -3.82
C LEU A 160 -10.36 -1.88 -3.11
N SER A 161 -10.29 -2.31 -1.85
CA SER A 161 -11.48 -2.64 -1.06
C SER A 161 -12.36 -1.40 -0.82
N ILE A 162 -11.76 -0.26 -0.53
CA ILE A 162 -12.47 1.01 -0.35
C ILE A 162 -13.10 1.47 -1.68
N ASN A 163 -12.36 1.44 -2.79
CA ASN A 163 -12.89 1.81 -4.09
C ASN A 163 -14.05 0.90 -4.52
N HIS A 164 -13.98 -0.39 -4.21
CA HIS A 164 -15.07 -1.32 -4.46
C HIS A 164 -16.30 -1.01 -3.60
N ALA A 165 -16.12 -0.67 -2.33
CA ALA A 165 -17.21 -0.21 -1.47
C ALA A 165 -17.87 1.07 -2.03
N CYS A 166 -17.07 2.03 -2.52
CA CYS A 166 -17.58 3.22 -3.19
C CYS A 166 -18.37 2.88 -4.47
N LEU A 167 -17.87 1.93 -5.27
CA LEU A 167 -18.59 1.45 -6.45
C LEU A 167 -19.95 0.83 -6.09
N LYS A 168 -20.01 -0.03 -5.07
CA LYS A 168 -21.28 -0.60 -4.59
C LYS A 168 -22.27 0.50 -4.20
N MET A 169 -21.80 1.52 -3.47
CA MET A 169 -22.64 2.65 -3.09
C MET A 169 -23.12 3.45 -4.29
N GLU A 170 -22.27 3.72 -5.28
CA GLU A 170 -22.66 4.39 -6.53
C GLU A 170 -23.74 3.60 -7.28
N ILE A 171 -23.60 2.27 -7.37
CA ILE A 171 -24.60 1.39 -7.98
C ILE A 171 -25.93 1.46 -7.21
N TYR A 172 -25.92 1.42 -5.88
CA TYR A 172 -27.14 1.49 -5.09
C TYR A 172 -27.86 2.84 -5.24
N CYS A 173 -27.13 3.95 -5.27
CA CYS A 173 -27.72 5.27 -5.50
C CYS A 173 -28.39 5.34 -6.88
N ASN A 174 -27.72 4.86 -7.94
CA ASN A 174 -28.29 4.84 -9.29
C ASN A 174 -29.53 3.92 -9.37
N ALA A 175 -29.49 2.74 -8.75
CA ALA A 175 -30.62 1.82 -8.72
C ALA A 175 -31.82 2.41 -7.97
N PHE A 176 -31.57 3.15 -6.90
CA PHE A 176 -32.60 3.84 -6.16
C PHE A 176 -33.23 4.98 -6.97
N GLU A 177 -32.41 5.79 -7.66
CA GLU A 177 -32.91 6.84 -8.56
C GLU A 177 -33.70 6.28 -9.75
N GLU A 178 -33.30 5.14 -10.31
CA GLU A 178 -34.06 4.44 -11.35
C GLU A 178 -35.40 3.94 -10.82
N ALA A 179 -35.43 3.40 -9.60
CA ALA A 179 -36.67 2.96 -8.97
C ALA A 179 -37.66 4.11 -8.76
N LEU A 180 -37.18 5.29 -8.36
CA LEU A 180 -38.01 6.48 -8.17
C LEU A 180 -38.61 7.05 -9.46
N LYS A 181 -38.05 6.70 -10.63
CA LYS A 181 -38.57 7.13 -11.94
C LYS A 181 -39.69 6.23 -12.46
N GLU A 182 -40.03 5.15 -11.76
CA GLU A 182 -41.07 4.22 -12.17
C GLU A 182 -42.47 4.80 -11.88
N ASP A 183 -43.28 4.96 -12.92
CA ASP A 183 -44.63 5.53 -12.81
C ASP A 183 -45.60 4.64 -12.00
N ASN A 184 -45.34 3.33 -11.96
CA ASN A 184 -46.15 2.39 -11.19
C ASN A 184 -45.69 2.30 -9.74
N GLU A 185 -46.49 2.87 -8.84
CA GLU A 185 -46.22 2.93 -7.39
C GLU A 185 -45.88 1.56 -6.77
N ARG A 186 -46.58 0.49 -7.20
CA ARG A 186 -46.32 -0.86 -6.70
C ARG A 186 -44.96 -1.39 -7.16
N LYS A 187 -44.57 -1.09 -8.39
CA LYS A 187 -43.28 -1.52 -8.96
C LYS A 187 -42.12 -0.72 -8.39
N MET A 188 -42.31 0.60 -8.22
CA MET A 188 -41.38 1.47 -7.49
C MET A 188 -41.12 0.93 -6.08
N TYR A 189 -42.17 0.62 -5.32
CA TYR A 189 -42.03 0.07 -3.96
C TYR A 189 -41.19 -1.22 -3.94
N LEU A 190 -41.46 -2.15 -4.86
CA LEU A 190 -40.72 -3.42 -4.94
C LEU A 190 -39.23 -3.20 -5.27
N GLN A 191 -38.92 -2.32 -6.21
CA GLN A 191 -37.54 -1.99 -6.59
C GLN A 191 -36.77 -1.30 -5.46
N ILE A 192 -37.41 -0.37 -4.74
CA ILE A 192 -36.80 0.28 -3.56
C ILE A 192 -36.48 -0.77 -2.48
N VAL A 193 -37.43 -1.67 -2.20
CA VAL A 193 -37.22 -2.75 -1.22
C VAL A 193 -36.07 -3.67 -1.66
N GLU A 194 -35.93 -3.94 -2.95
CA GLU A 194 -34.81 -4.74 -3.48
C GLU A 194 -33.45 -4.06 -3.23
N VAL A 195 -33.33 -2.75 -3.50
CA VAL A 195 -32.11 -1.98 -3.23
C VAL A 195 -31.77 -2.00 -1.73
N ILE A 196 -32.76 -1.77 -0.86
CA ILE A 196 -32.57 -1.79 0.60
C ILE A 196 -32.13 -3.19 1.08
N ASN A 197 -32.74 -4.25 0.53
CA ASN A 197 -32.35 -5.62 0.85
C ASN A 197 -30.92 -5.94 0.38
N ALA A 198 -30.51 -5.44 -0.79
CA ALA A 198 -29.15 -5.57 -1.27
C ALA A 198 -28.15 -4.84 -0.36
N GLN A 199 -28.46 -3.62 0.07
CA GLN A 199 -27.65 -2.86 1.04
C GLN A 199 -27.55 -3.59 2.40
N ASN A 200 -28.65 -4.16 2.88
CA ASN A 200 -28.67 -4.88 4.15
C ASN A 200 -27.82 -6.16 4.16
N LYS A 201 -27.45 -6.73 3.00
CA LYS A 201 -26.47 -7.84 2.96
C LYS A 201 -25.12 -7.43 3.56
N LEU A 202 -24.75 -6.15 3.50
CA LEU A 202 -23.52 -5.62 4.12
C LEU A 202 -23.51 -5.72 5.65
N LYS A 203 -24.68 -5.77 6.32
CA LYS A 203 -24.72 -5.96 7.80
C LYS A 203 -24.05 -7.24 8.26
N ARG A 204 -23.97 -8.26 7.40
CA ARG A 204 -23.31 -9.54 7.72
C ARG A 204 -21.80 -9.41 7.96
N PHE A 205 -21.18 -8.30 7.56
CA PHE A 205 -19.74 -8.06 7.71
C PHE A 205 -19.40 -7.10 8.85
N VAL A 206 -20.39 -6.52 9.52
CA VAL A 206 -20.21 -5.51 10.58
C VAL A 206 -20.37 -6.11 11.99
N PHE A 207 -20.86 -7.35 12.10
CA PHE A 207 -21.10 -8.06 13.37
C PHE A 207 -20.48 -9.45 13.37
#